data_AF-A0A382XX68-F1
#
_entry.id   AF-A0A382XX68-F1
#
_cell.length_a   1.000
_cell.length_b   1.000
_cell.length_c   1.000
_cell.angle_alpha   90.00
_cell.angle_beta   90.00
_cell.angle_gamma   90.00
#
_symmetry.space_group_name_H-M   'P 1'
#
loop_
_entity.id
_entity.type
_entity.pdbx_description
1 polymer ?
#
loop_
_entity_poly.entity_id
_entity_poly.type
_entity_poly.pdbx_seq_one_letter_code
_entity_poly.pdbx_strand_id
1 'polypeptide(L)'
;MKLIPVFLLAAVTLQGAALNQPPKGFTALFNGKDLTGWWGLKTEDPAKWMALDKDAFAKKKADSLKDINEHWSVENGELVNDGHGLYMSTEKNYGDFELHIDYKTVAKADSGIYLRGIPQVQIWDYTKEGGKWNIGADKGSGGLWNNPKGDSG
;
A
#
# COMPACT_ATOMS: atom_id res chain seq x y z
N MET A 1 50.90 34.42 -21.93
CA MET A 1 50.56 33.25 -21.09
C MET A 1 49.21 33.53 -20.43
N LYS A 2 48.12 32.93 -20.91
CA LYS A 2 46.76 33.12 -20.35
C LYS A 2 46.36 31.82 -19.63
N LEU A 3 46.21 31.91 -18.31
CA LEU A 3 45.71 30.81 -17.47
C LEU A 3 44.18 30.76 -17.61
N ILE A 4 43.66 29.61 -18.05
CA ILE A 4 42.23 29.32 -18.10
C ILE A 4 41.87 28.61 -16.79
N PRO A 5 40.94 29.12 -15.98
CA PRO A 5 40.50 28.44 -14.77
C PRO A 5 39.54 27.31 -15.14
N VAL A 6 39.92 26.07 -14.81
CA VAL A 6 39.02 24.91 -14.90
C VAL A 6 38.18 24.88 -13.63
N PHE A 7 36.89 25.16 -13.75
CA PHE A 7 35.92 24.91 -12.70
C PHE A 7 35.48 23.44 -12.76
N LEU A 8 35.88 22.64 -11.76
CA LEU A 8 35.30 21.32 -11.55
C LEU A 8 33.88 21.50 -11.01
N LEU A 9 32.88 21.19 -11.83
CA LEU A 9 31.51 21.03 -11.37
C LEU A 9 31.40 19.65 -10.69
N ALA A 10 31.38 19.63 -9.36
CA ALA A 10 31.07 18.42 -8.61
C ALA A 10 29.57 18.12 -8.75
N ALA A 11 29.22 17.13 -9.58
CA ALA A 11 27.86 16.62 -9.65
C ALA A 11 27.55 15.85 -8.36
N VAL A 12 26.78 16.46 -7.46
CA VAL A 12 26.19 15.77 -6.31
C VAL A 12 25.07 14.89 -6.85
N THR A 13 25.34 13.61 -7.01
CA THR A 13 24.29 12.62 -7.26
C THR A 13 23.55 12.40 -5.94
N LEU A 14 22.34 12.93 -5.81
CA LEU A 14 21.40 12.48 -4.79
C LEU A 14 21.08 11.01 -5.09
N GLN A 15 21.76 10.09 -4.41
CA GLN A 15 21.35 8.70 -4.37
C GLN A 15 19.98 8.67 -3.66
N GLY A 16 18.89 8.46 -4.41
CA GLY A 16 17.62 8.10 -3.80
C GLY A 16 17.78 6.86 -2.94
N ALA A 17 17.00 6.75 -1.86
CA ALA A 17 17.01 5.54 -1.03
C ALA A 17 16.73 4.32 -1.92
N ALA A 18 17.50 3.25 -1.74
CA ALA A 18 17.25 2.00 -2.45
C ALA A 18 15.84 1.48 -2.08
N LEU A 19 15.06 1.04 -3.06
CA LEU A 19 13.73 0.49 -2.82
C LEU A 19 13.78 -0.67 -1.82
N ASN A 20 12.74 -0.79 -1.00
CA ASN A 20 12.58 -1.87 -0.01
C ASN A 20 13.70 -1.91 1.05
N GLN A 21 14.45 -0.82 1.22
CA GLN A 21 15.40 -0.63 2.33
C GLN A 21 14.79 0.35 3.35
N PRO A 22 14.23 -0.15 4.45
CA PRO A 22 13.54 0.70 5.41
C PRO A 22 14.55 1.56 6.20
N PRO A 23 14.14 2.73 6.72
CA PRO A 23 14.96 3.53 7.62
C PRO A 23 15.37 2.73 8.87
N LYS A 24 16.42 3.18 9.56
CA LYS A 24 16.85 2.56 10.84
C LYS A 24 15.68 2.53 11.83
N GLY A 25 15.40 1.36 12.40
CA GLY A 25 14.30 1.14 13.36
C GLY A 25 13.02 0.60 12.71
N PHE A 26 12.93 0.62 11.39
CA PHE A 26 11.83 0.02 10.64
C PHE A 26 12.20 -1.39 10.15
N THR A 27 11.18 -2.23 9.99
CA THR A 27 11.30 -3.54 9.33
C THR A 27 10.66 -3.46 7.96
N ALA A 28 11.29 -4.07 6.95
CA ALA A 28 10.74 -4.08 5.60
C ALA A 28 9.43 -4.85 5.57
N LEU A 29 8.35 -4.21 5.12
CA LEU A 29 7.05 -4.86 4.95
C LEU A 29 7.00 -5.67 3.65
N PHE A 30 7.58 -5.12 2.58
CA PHE A 30 7.72 -5.77 1.29
C PHE A 30 9.17 -6.22 1.08
N ASN A 31 9.35 -7.43 0.54
CA ASN A 31 10.66 -8.04 0.32
C ASN A 31 11.33 -7.57 -1.00
N GLY A 32 10.62 -6.81 -1.83
CA GLY A 32 11.11 -6.29 -3.11
C GLY A 32 11.19 -7.29 -4.26
N LYS A 33 10.68 -8.51 -4.09
CA LYS A 33 10.89 -9.63 -5.01
C LYS A 33 9.60 -10.33 -5.42
N ASP A 34 8.74 -10.64 -4.45
CA ASP A 34 7.56 -11.46 -4.67
C ASP A 34 6.49 -11.21 -3.61
N LEU A 35 5.32 -11.83 -3.79
CA LEU A 35 4.17 -11.65 -2.91
C LEU A 35 4.23 -12.51 -1.64
N THR A 36 5.39 -13.09 -1.30
CA THR A 36 5.54 -13.88 -0.06
C THR A 36 5.27 -13.01 1.15
N GLY A 37 4.47 -13.53 2.10
CA GLY A 37 4.05 -12.77 3.28
C GLY A 37 2.79 -11.93 3.06
N TRP A 38 2.14 -12.07 1.90
CA TRP A 38 0.87 -11.42 1.57
C TRP A 38 -0.25 -12.44 1.28
N TRP A 39 -1.49 -12.02 1.48
CA TRP A 39 -2.73 -12.73 1.15
C TRP A 39 -3.84 -11.72 0.82
N GLY A 40 -5.07 -12.16 0.56
CA GLY A 40 -6.15 -11.29 0.08
C GLY A 40 -7.32 -11.12 1.06
N LEU A 41 -7.77 -9.87 1.22
CA LEU A 41 -8.96 -9.49 1.97
C LEU A 41 -9.84 -8.52 1.17
N LYS A 42 -11.04 -8.26 1.69
CA LYS A 42 -11.91 -7.14 1.26
C LYS A 42 -12.09 -6.17 2.41
N THR A 43 -12.87 -5.10 2.22
CA THR A 43 -13.42 -4.36 3.35
C THR A 43 -14.34 -5.28 4.14
N GLU A 44 -13.83 -5.86 5.22
CA GLU A 44 -14.57 -6.73 6.12
C GLU A 44 -14.05 -6.58 7.56
N ASP A 45 -14.93 -6.84 8.53
CA ASP A 45 -14.62 -6.79 9.96
C ASP A 45 -13.47 -7.76 10.29
N PRO A 46 -12.32 -7.24 10.79
CA PRO A 46 -11.16 -8.07 11.11
C PRO A 46 -11.43 -9.16 12.15
N ALA A 47 -12.33 -8.90 13.10
CA ALA A 47 -12.66 -9.86 14.16
C ALA A 47 -13.24 -11.16 13.58
N LYS A 48 -13.95 -11.09 12.44
CA LYS A 48 -14.58 -12.26 11.83
C LYS A 48 -13.58 -13.26 11.30
N TRP A 49 -12.59 -12.81 10.54
CA TRP A 49 -11.59 -13.73 10.00
C TRP A 49 -10.53 -14.11 11.04
N MET A 50 -10.27 -13.25 12.03
CA MET A 50 -9.40 -13.59 13.17
C MET A 50 -10.00 -14.67 14.08
N ALA A 51 -11.34 -14.76 14.15
CA ALA A 51 -12.04 -15.76 14.94
C ALA A 51 -12.19 -17.12 14.23
N LEU A 52 -11.78 -17.23 12.96
CA LEU A 52 -11.80 -18.50 12.24
C LEU A 52 -10.86 -19.51 12.90
N ASP A 53 -11.25 -20.78 12.91
CA ASP A 53 -10.33 -21.85 13.24
C ASP A 53 -9.22 -21.97 12.18
N LYS A 54 -8.18 -22.74 12.53
CA LYS A 54 -6.97 -22.87 11.70
C LYS A 54 -7.27 -23.37 10.29
N ASP A 55 -8.20 -24.30 10.13
CA ASP A 55 -8.49 -24.94 8.83
C ASP A 55 -9.33 -24.02 7.95
N ALA A 56 -10.33 -23.36 8.55
CA ALA A 56 -11.14 -22.35 7.87
C ALA A 56 -10.30 -21.14 7.45
N PHE A 57 -9.39 -20.67 8.31
CA PHE A 57 -8.45 -19.59 7.98
C PHE A 57 -7.50 -20.01 6.85
N ALA A 58 -6.90 -21.20 6.94
CA ALA A 58 -6.00 -21.72 5.91
C ALA A 58 -6.70 -21.84 4.55
N LYS A 59 -7.96 -22.30 4.54
CA LYS A 59 -8.78 -22.33 3.33
C LYS A 59 -9.05 -20.93 2.77
N LYS A 60 -9.51 -19.99 3.60
CA LYS A 60 -9.75 -18.60 3.18
C LYS A 60 -8.49 -17.97 2.59
N LYS A 61 -7.35 -18.15 3.25
CA LYS A 61 -6.04 -17.68 2.77
C LYS A 61 -5.70 -18.33 1.42
N ALA A 62 -5.77 -19.64 1.29
CA ALA A 62 -5.44 -20.36 0.06
C ALA A 62 -6.33 -19.94 -1.12
N ASP A 63 -7.64 -19.76 -0.88
CA ASP A 63 -8.59 -19.29 -1.89
C ASP A 63 -8.25 -17.84 -2.32
N SER A 64 -7.88 -16.98 -1.38
CA SER A 64 -7.51 -15.58 -1.67
C SER A 64 -6.23 -15.44 -2.51
N LEU A 65 -5.28 -16.37 -2.36
CA LEU A 65 -3.99 -16.30 -3.07
C LEU A 65 -4.16 -16.44 -4.57
N LYS A 66 -5.21 -17.09 -5.07
CA LYS A 66 -5.46 -17.19 -6.51
C LYS A 66 -5.72 -15.81 -7.12
N ASP A 67 -6.60 -15.05 -6.48
CA ASP A 67 -6.96 -13.69 -6.89
C ASP A 67 -5.78 -12.72 -6.72
N ILE A 68 -5.05 -12.81 -5.61
CA ILE A 68 -3.84 -12.00 -5.40
C ILE A 68 -2.79 -12.24 -6.49
N ASN A 69 -2.53 -13.49 -6.88
CA ASN A 69 -1.57 -13.78 -7.95
C ASN A 69 -2.11 -13.43 -9.36
N GLU A 70 -3.40 -13.20 -9.51
CA GLU A 70 -4.01 -12.77 -10.78
C GLU A 70 -3.91 -11.25 -10.96
N HIS A 71 -4.09 -10.48 -9.88
CA HIS A 71 -4.26 -9.02 -9.93
C HIS A 71 -3.14 -8.21 -9.29
N TRP A 72 -2.21 -8.85 -8.58
CA TRP A 72 -1.02 -8.19 -8.04
C TRP A 72 0.25 -8.75 -8.67
N SER A 73 1.18 -7.86 -8.99
CA SER A 73 2.49 -8.18 -9.55
C SER A 73 3.60 -7.41 -8.82
N VAL A 74 4.84 -7.88 -9.02
CA VAL A 74 6.04 -7.12 -8.64
C VAL A 74 6.70 -6.61 -9.90
N GLU A 75 6.79 -5.28 -10.04
CA GLU A 75 7.39 -4.63 -11.19
C GLU A 75 8.42 -3.61 -10.70
N ASN A 76 9.67 -3.72 -11.15
CA ASN A 76 10.76 -2.81 -10.75
C ASN A 76 10.96 -2.68 -9.23
N GLY A 77 10.61 -3.70 -8.45
CA GLY A 77 10.68 -3.66 -6.98
C GLY A 77 9.52 -2.91 -6.32
N GLU A 78 8.43 -2.69 -7.05
CA GLU A 78 7.16 -2.09 -6.59
C GLU A 78 6.04 -3.14 -6.61
N LEU A 79 5.07 -2.97 -5.73
CA LEU A 79 3.82 -3.73 -5.76
C LEU A 79 2.84 -3.02 -6.70
N VAL A 80 2.37 -3.70 -7.74
CA VAL A 80 1.47 -3.14 -8.75
C VAL A 80 0.16 -3.91 -8.76
N ASN A 81 -0.95 -3.19 -8.80
CA ASN A 81 -2.30 -3.75 -8.98
C ASN A 81 -2.89 -3.24 -10.30
N ASP A 82 -3.62 -4.12 -10.98
CA ASP A 82 -4.27 -3.83 -12.27
C ASP A 82 -5.62 -3.10 -12.17
N GLY A 83 -6.07 -2.79 -10.94
CA GLY A 83 -7.36 -2.18 -10.65
C GLY A 83 -8.47 -3.17 -10.30
N HIS A 84 -8.14 -4.47 -10.18
CA HIS A 84 -9.08 -5.54 -9.89
C HIS A 84 -8.65 -6.39 -8.69
N GLY A 85 -9.52 -7.31 -8.29
CA GLY A 85 -9.24 -8.31 -7.27
C GLY A 85 -9.39 -7.84 -5.82
N LEU A 86 -8.81 -8.64 -4.94
CA LEU A 86 -8.73 -8.46 -3.50
C LEU A 86 -7.66 -7.45 -3.11
N TYR A 87 -7.79 -6.92 -1.90
CA TYR A 87 -6.79 -6.06 -1.29
C TYR A 87 -5.66 -6.92 -0.73
N MET A 88 -4.44 -6.61 -1.17
CA MET A 88 -3.25 -7.29 -0.70
C MET A 88 -2.96 -6.92 0.76
N SER A 89 -2.99 -7.92 1.62
CA SER A 89 -2.96 -7.81 3.08
C SER A 89 -1.79 -8.60 3.65
N THR A 90 -1.16 -8.09 4.70
CA THR A 90 -0.01 -8.76 5.32
C THR A 90 -0.47 -10.02 6.04
N GLU A 91 0.30 -11.12 5.92
CA GLU A 91 0.04 -12.33 6.70
C GLU A 91 0.23 -12.09 8.20
N LYS A 92 1.20 -11.24 8.54
CA LYS A 92 1.45 -10.81 9.92
C LYS A 92 0.46 -9.73 10.32
N ASN A 93 -0.11 -9.88 11.50
CA ASN A 93 -0.89 -8.83 12.17
C ASN A 93 0.03 -7.94 13.02
N TYR A 94 -0.32 -6.65 13.10
CA TYR A 94 0.43 -5.64 13.84
C TYR A 94 -0.48 -4.95 14.86
N GLY A 95 0.10 -4.61 16.02
CA GLY A 95 -0.55 -3.82 17.06
C GLY A 95 -0.38 -2.32 16.77
N ASP A 96 0.25 -1.60 17.68
CA ASP A 96 0.66 -0.22 17.42
C ASP A 96 1.92 -0.22 16.54
N PHE A 97 1.93 0.63 15.51
CA PHE A 97 3.03 0.70 14.55
C PHE A 97 3.19 2.10 13.96
N GLU A 98 4.37 2.36 13.43
CA GLU A 98 4.64 3.43 12.49
C GLU A 98 4.80 2.81 11.09
N LEU A 99 4.09 3.34 10.10
CA LEU A 99 4.13 2.86 8.72
C LEU A 99 4.77 3.91 7.82
N HIS A 100 5.85 3.51 7.14
CA HIS A 100 6.50 4.30 6.10
C HIS A 100 6.22 3.63 4.75
N ILE A 101 5.55 4.35 3.86
CA ILE A 101 5.19 3.86 2.53
C ILE A 101 5.18 5.03 1.54
N ASP A 102 5.72 4.77 0.35
CA ASP A 102 5.49 5.58 -0.83
C ASP A 102 4.46 4.88 -1.71
N TYR A 103 3.53 5.65 -2.28
CA TYR A 103 2.58 5.13 -3.26
C TYR A 103 2.52 6.07 -4.47
N LYS A 104 2.18 5.48 -5.61
CA LYS A 104 1.89 6.22 -6.84
C LYS A 104 0.48 5.90 -7.28
N THR A 105 -0.33 6.94 -7.45
CA THR A 105 -1.69 6.82 -7.98
C THR A 105 -1.70 7.05 -9.51
N VAL A 106 -2.78 6.64 -10.16
CA VAL A 106 -3.06 6.88 -11.58
C VAL A 106 -4.45 7.49 -11.74
N ALA A 107 -4.72 8.05 -12.91
CA ALA A 107 -6.03 8.64 -13.21
C ALA A 107 -7.16 7.63 -12.94
N LYS A 108 -8.22 8.08 -12.28
CA LYS A 108 -9.40 7.28 -11.87
C LYS A 108 -9.13 6.17 -10.87
N ALA A 109 -7.92 6.06 -10.31
CA ALA A 109 -7.64 5.07 -9.28
C ALA A 109 -8.43 5.34 -7.98
N ASP A 110 -8.78 4.26 -7.29
CA ASP A 110 -9.43 4.24 -5.98
C ASP A 110 -8.80 3.08 -5.21
N SER A 111 -8.06 3.40 -4.16
CA SER A 111 -7.23 2.51 -3.37
C SER A 111 -7.19 3.00 -1.92
N GLY A 112 -6.39 2.36 -1.08
CA GLY A 112 -6.12 2.87 0.26
C GLY A 112 -5.34 1.89 1.11
N ILE A 113 -4.95 2.37 2.28
CA ILE A 113 -4.16 1.60 3.25
C ILE A 113 -5.06 1.30 4.43
N TYR A 114 -5.42 0.04 4.60
CA TYR A 114 -6.24 -0.40 5.73
C TYR A 114 -5.37 -0.66 6.97
N LEU A 115 -5.55 0.16 8.00
CA LEU A 115 -4.79 0.07 9.24
C LEU A 115 -5.40 -1.02 10.12
N ARG A 116 -4.69 -2.15 10.29
CA ARG A 116 -5.18 -3.33 11.04
C ARG A 116 -6.49 -3.92 10.48
N GLY A 117 -6.72 -3.74 9.18
CA GLY A 117 -7.89 -4.23 8.47
C GLY A 117 -8.99 -3.19 8.29
N ILE A 118 -9.24 -2.31 9.27
CA ILE A 118 -10.11 -1.12 9.23
C ILE A 118 -9.64 -0.18 10.36
N PRO A 119 -9.56 1.16 10.18
CA PRO A 119 -10.06 1.98 9.07
C PRO A 119 -9.10 2.10 7.87
N GLN A 120 -9.60 2.66 6.76
CA GLN A 120 -8.83 2.90 5.54
C GLN A 120 -8.26 4.32 5.54
N VAL A 121 -6.97 4.49 5.28
CA VAL A 121 -6.40 5.76 4.82
C VAL A 121 -6.61 5.84 3.31
N GLN A 122 -7.46 6.77 2.87
CA GLN A 122 -7.96 6.75 1.50
C GLN A 122 -6.95 7.27 0.48
N ILE A 123 -6.89 6.62 -0.69
CA ILE A 123 -6.07 7.04 -1.83
C ILE A 123 -6.95 7.02 -3.08
N TRP A 124 -7.21 8.18 -3.68
CA TRP A 124 -8.02 8.26 -4.90
C TRP A 124 -7.57 9.39 -5.82
N ASP A 125 -8.07 9.35 -7.05
CA ASP A 125 -8.05 10.51 -7.94
C ASP A 125 -9.00 11.60 -7.41
N TYR A 126 -8.43 12.69 -6.90
CA TYR A 126 -9.17 13.82 -6.32
C TYR A 126 -9.76 14.76 -7.38
N THR A 127 -9.44 14.57 -8.66
CA THR A 127 -9.93 15.43 -9.75
C THR A 127 -11.41 15.18 -10.03
N LYS A 128 -12.04 16.10 -10.76
CA LYS A 128 -13.44 15.95 -11.19
C LYS A 128 -13.60 14.73 -12.10
N GLU A 129 -12.60 14.49 -12.93
CA GLU A 129 -12.49 13.39 -13.89
C GLU A 129 -12.38 12.02 -13.20
N GLY A 130 -11.84 11.99 -11.98
CA GLY A 130 -11.84 10.83 -11.09
C GLY A 130 -13.25 10.38 -10.66
N GLY A 131 -14.24 11.28 -10.69
CA GLY A 131 -15.66 10.92 -10.57
C GLY A 131 -16.14 10.52 -9.18
N LYS A 132 -15.43 10.90 -8.12
CA LYS A 132 -15.73 10.52 -6.72
C LYS A 132 -16.02 11.70 -5.78
N TRP A 133 -16.29 12.90 -6.30
CA TRP A 133 -16.61 14.08 -5.48
C TRP A 133 -17.88 13.92 -4.65
N ASN A 134 -18.84 13.11 -5.10
CA ASN A 134 -20.04 12.78 -4.32
C ASN A 134 -19.75 12.03 -3.02
N ILE A 135 -18.56 11.43 -2.90
CA ILE A 135 -18.06 10.78 -1.68
C ILE A 135 -16.83 11.51 -1.11
N GLY A 136 -16.57 12.75 -1.52
CA GLY A 136 -15.56 13.61 -0.89
C GLY A 136 -14.14 13.54 -1.47
N ALA A 137 -13.95 12.96 -2.65
CA ALA A 137 -12.61 12.88 -3.26
C ALA A 137 -11.99 14.23 -3.60
N ASP A 138 -12.81 15.27 -3.79
CA ASP A 138 -12.38 16.66 -3.95
C ASP A 138 -11.59 17.20 -2.75
N LYS A 139 -11.66 16.53 -1.60
CA LYS A 139 -10.91 16.89 -0.38
C LYS A 139 -9.50 16.29 -0.35
N GLY A 140 -9.11 15.55 -1.38
CA GLY A 140 -7.80 14.91 -1.47
C GLY A 140 -7.74 13.52 -0.82
N SER A 141 -6.56 12.92 -0.86
CA SER A 141 -6.25 11.62 -0.24
C SER A 141 -5.71 11.79 1.19
N GLY A 142 -5.65 10.70 1.96
CA GLY A 142 -5.05 10.66 3.30
C GLY A 142 -6.04 10.76 4.46
N GLY A 143 -7.32 10.99 4.20
CA GLY A 143 -8.37 10.96 5.21
C GLY A 143 -8.72 9.53 5.65
N LEU A 144 -9.25 9.39 6.88
CA LEU A 144 -9.79 8.11 7.37
C LEU A 144 -11.16 7.84 6.76
N TRP A 145 -11.35 6.61 6.27
CA TRP A 145 -12.54 6.12 5.59
C TRP A 145 -12.96 4.75 6.12
N ASN A 146 -14.16 4.29 5.74
CA ASN A 146 -14.79 3.06 6.22
C ASN A 146 -14.87 2.95 7.76
N ASN A 147 -15.01 4.10 8.45
CA ASN A 147 -15.13 4.19 9.90
C ASN A 147 -16.36 5.02 10.30
N PRO A 148 -17.58 4.49 10.12
CA PRO A 148 -18.78 5.22 10.45
C PRO A 148 -18.90 5.49 11.95
N LYS A 149 -19.61 6.55 12.32
CA LYS A 149 -19.80 6.93 13.72
C LYS A 149 -20.40 5.77 14.54
N GLY A 150 -19.69 5.37 15.59
CA GLY A 150 -20.12 4.31 16.51
C GLY A 150 -19.54 2.93 16.19
N ASP A 151 -18.79 2.81 15.09
CA ASP A 151 -17.97 1.63 14.83
C ASP A 151 -16.62 1.74 15.56
N SER A 152 -16.03 0.61 15.93
CA SER A 152 -14.77 0.59 16.69
C SER A 152 -13.53 0.73 15.80
N GLY A 153 -13.73 0.82 14.48
CA GLY A 153 -12.68 0.52 13.51
C GLY A 153 -12.58 -0.98 13.33
#